data_AF-A0A6C0LJX5-F1
#
_entry.id   AF-A0A6C0LJX5-F1
#
_cell.length_a   1.000
_cell.length_b   1.000
_cell.length_c   1.000
_cell.angle_alpha   90.00
_cell.angle_beta   90.00
_cell.angle_gamma   90.00
#
_symmetry.space_group_name_H-M   'P 1'
#
loop_
_entity.id
_entity.type
_entity.pdbx_description
1 polymer ?
#
loop_
_entity_poly.entity_id
_entity_poly.type
_entity_poly.pdbx_seq_one_letter_code
_entity_poly.pdbx_strand_id
1 'polypeptide(L)'
;MNEVYDSTFLCTYKQLDDDDLYRAQFLQAFKCKKWDDSEITRKTDVIFNIVVNHFKPCFDRFRAGGTRFTHLMLFMGEQLTDENLFRILFTMDLFSETHRCICETITHDKPTTESMKALMTCISS
;
A
#
# COMPACT_ATOMS: atom_id res chain seq x y z
N MET A 1 16.43 -0.21 0.26
CA MET A 1 15.03 -0.54 -0.06
C MET A 1 14.89 -1.85 -0.84
N ASN A 2 15.72 -2.07 -1.87
CA ASN A 2 15.71 -3.31 -2.67
C ASN A 2 15.88 -4.61 -1.89
N GLU A 3 16.39 -4.61 -0.66
CA GLU A 3 16.48 -5.82 0.17
C GLU A 3 15.18 -6.16 0.91
N VAL A 4 14.27 -5.19 1.05
CA VAL A 4 13.03 -5.30 1.85
C VAL A 4 11.79 -5.34 0.96
N TYR A 5 11.84 -4.67 -0.19
CA TYR A 5 10.74 -4.61 -1.14
C TYR A 5 11.21 -5.01 -2.55
N ASP A 6 10.43 -5.81 -3.25
CA ASP A 6 10.64 -6.17 -4.64
C ASP A 6 9.88 -5.19 -5.54
N SER A 7 10.62 -4.40 -6.32
CA SER A 7 10.07 -3.45 -7.29
C SER A 7 10.19 -3.92 -8.75
N THR A 8 10.47 -5.21 -8.97
CA THR A 8 10.80 -5.76 -10.30
C THR A 8 9.61 -6.28 -11.09
N PHE A 9 8.40 -6.24 -10.52
CA PHE A 9 7.20 -6.76 -11.15
C PHE A 9 6.06 -5.73 -11.15
N LEU A 10 4.99 -6.07 -11.85
CA LEU A 10 3.73 -5.32 -11.85
C LEU A 10 2.61 -6.23 -11.34
N CYS A 11 1.70 -5.65 -10.56
CA CYS A 11 0.52 -6.37 -10.10
C CYS A 11 -0.41 -6.71 -11.28
N THR A 12 -0.83 -7.97 -11.35
CA THR A 12 -1.74 -8.48 -12.40
C THR A 12 -2.98 -9.16 -11.82
N TYR A 13 -3.09 -9.23 -10.49
CA TYR A 13 -4.21 -9.89 -9.80
C TYR A 13 -5.56 -9.21 -10.08
N LYS A 14 -5.60 -7.89 -10.30
CA LYS A 14 -6.85 -7.15 -10.56
C LYS A 14 -7.50 -7.54 -11.89
N GLN A 15 -6.70 -7.86 -12.90
CA GLN A 15 -7.19 -8.23 -14.23
C GLN A 15 -7.74 -9.65 -14.27
N LEU A 16 -7.32 -10.49 -13.32
CA LEU A 16 -7.69 -11.89 -13.21
C LEU A 16 -8.73 -12.15 -12.11
N ASP A 17 -9.04 -11.12 -11.29
CA ASP A 17 -9.93 -11.22 -10.13
C ASP A 17 -9.56 -12.40 -9.21
N ASP A 18 -8.25 -12.53 -8.95
CA ASP A 18 -7.65 -13.70 -8.29
C ASP A 18 -7.01 -13.32 -6.94
N ASP A 19 -7.69 -13.72 -5.87
CA ASP A 19 -7.27 -13.51 -4.48
C ASP A 19 -5.96 -14.23 -4.14
N ASP A 20 -5.71 -15.41 -4.71
CA ASP A 20 -4.51 -16.19 -4.43
C ASP A 20 -3.31 -15.57 -5.15
N LEU A 21 -3.52 -15.06 -6.36
CA LEU A 21 -2.52 -14.26 -7.05
C LEU A 21 -2.23 -12.95 -6.33
N TYR A 22 -3.24 -12.28 -5.77
CA TYR A 22 -3.04 -11.10 -4.92
C TYR A 22 -2.14 -11.44 -3.72
N ARG A 23 -2.42 -12.52 -3.00
CA ARG A 23 -1.59 -12.97 -1.87
C ARG A 23 -0.16 -13.30 -2.30
N ALA A 24 0.00 -13.99 -3.43
CA ALA A 24 1.31 -14.33 -3.97
C ALA A 24 2.12 -13.07 -4.34
N GLN A 25 1.51 -12.13 -5.05
CA GLN A 25 2.14 -10.86 -5.44
C GLN A 25 2.42 -9.96 -4.23
N PHE A 26 1.56 -9.99 -3.21
CA PHE A 26 1.82 -9.32 -1.94
C PHE A 26 3.07 -9.90 -1.26
N LEU A 27 3.15 -11.22 -1.10
CA LEU A 27 4.34 -11.86 -0.52
C LEU A 27 5.60 -11.62 -1.35
N GLN A 28 5.49 -11.62 -2.69
CA GLN A 28 6.58 -11.28 -3.60
C GLN A 28 7.09 -9.85 -3.34
N ALA A 29 6.19 -8.86 -3.26
CA ALA A 29 6.55 -7.47 -2.97
C ALA A 29 7.32 -7.34 -1.66
N PHE A 30 6.91 -8.04 -0.61
CA PHE A 30 7.63 -8.03 0.67
C PHE A 30 8.80 -9.01 0.75
N LYS A 31 9.16 -9.69 -0.35
CA LYS A 31 10.21 -10.72 -0.37
C LYS A 31 10.02 -11.80 0.70
N CYS A 32 8.77 -12.17 0.98
CA CYS A 32 8.40 -13.20 1.93
C CYS A 32 8.09 -14.50 1.18
N LYS A 33 8.54 -15.64 1.70
CA LYS A 33 8.21 -16.97 1.11
C LYS A 33 6.89 -17.53 1.62
N LYS A 34 6.44 -17.05 2.77
CA LYS A 34 5.23 -17.49 3.47
C LYS A 34 4.62 -16.30 4.20
N TRP A 35 3.36 -16.43 4.56
CA TRP A 35 2.68 -15.44 5.40
C TRP A 35 3.23 -15.50 6.82
N ASP A 36 3.82 -14.40 7.28
CA ASP A 36 4.32 -14.21 8.63
C ASP A 36 3.99 -12.76 9.04
N ASP A 37 2.99 -12.60 9.91
CA ASP A 37 2.48 -11.29 10.30
C ASP A 37 3.55 -10.39 10.94
N SER A 38 4.47 -10.99 11.69
CA SER A 38 5.55 -10.25 12.37
C SER A 38 6.58 -9.76 11.35
N GLU A 39 6.96 -10.63 10.41
CA GLU A 39 7.88 -10.25 9.33
C GLU A 39 7.27 -9.19 8.42
N ILE A 40 6.02 -9.38 8.00
CA ILE A 40 5.28 -8.44 7.13
C ILE A 40 5.14 -7.09 7.83
N THR A 41 4.77 -7.08 9.12
CA THR A 41 4.64 -5.84 9.89
C THR A 41 5.98 -5.11 9.92
N ARG A 42 7.06 -5.80 10.32
CA ARG A 42 8.40 -5.19 10.38
C ARG A 42 8.84 -4.60 9.03
N LYS A 43 8.58 -5.30 7.92
CA LYS A 43 8.92 -4.80 6.58
C LYS A 43 8.03 -3.64 6.15
N THR A 44 6.74 -3.68 6.50
CA THR A 44 5.80 -2.57 6.28
C THR A 44 6.27 -1.31 7.02
N ASP A 45 6.70 -1.44 8.27
CA ASP A 45 7.20 -0.30 9.06
C ASP A 45 8.48 0.29 8.45
N VAL A 46 9.37 -0.54 7.91
CA VAL A 46 10.55 -0.06 7.17
C VAL A 46 10.16 0.71 5.93
N ILE A 47 9.20 0.20 5.14
CA ILE A 47 8.73 0.89 3.93
C ILE A 47 8.03 2.19 4.29
N PHE A 48 7.17 2.16 5.32
CA PHE A 48 6.46 3.32 5.82
C PHE A 48 7.42 4.47 6.13
N ASN A 49 8.47 4.21 6.91
CA ASN A 49 9.45 5.25 7.27
C ASN A 49 10.13 5.90 6.06
N ILE A 50 10.21 5.18 4.94
CA ILE A 50 10.82 5.70 3.70
C ILE A 50 9.80 6.52 2.91
N VAL A 51 8.56 6.02 2.77
CA VAL A 51 7.60 6.59 1.81
C VAL A 51 6.57 7.53 2.45
N VAL A 52 6.45 7.57 3.79
CA VAL A 52 5.38 8.27 4.54
C VAL A 52 5.13 9.69 4.04
N ASN A 53 6.18 10.46 3.75
CA ASN A 53 6.05 11.85 3.33
C ASN A 53 5.34 12.00 1.98
N HIS A 54 5.46 11.03 1.08
CA HIS A 54 4.79 11.04 -0.21
C HIS A 54 3.32 10.61 -0.12
N PHE A 55 2.96 9.83 0.89
CA PHE A 55 1.61 9.30 1.08
C PHE A 55 0.73 10.12 2.03
N LYS A 56 1.24 11.21 2.61
CA LYS A 56 0.44 12.16 3.42
C LYS A 56 -0.89 12.57 2.77
N PRO A 57 -0.96 12.90 1.47
CA PRO A 57 -2.23 13.23 0.83
C PRO A 57 -3.26 12.08 0.88
N CYS A 58 -2.80 10.83 0.84
CA CYS A 58 -3.67 9.66 0.99
C CYS A 58 -4.22 9.56 2.41
N PHE A 59 -3.37 9.80 3.42
CA PHE A 59 -3.77 9.77 4.83
C PHE A 59 -4.78 10.88 5.15
N ASP A 60 -4.54 12.09 4.65
CA ASP A 60 -5.46 13.21 4.78
C ASP A 60 -6.81 12.89 4.12
N ARG A 61 -6.80 12.23 2.95
CA ARG A 61 -8.03 11.80 2.28
C ARG A 61 -8.80 10.76 3.08
N PHE A 62 -8.13 9.80 3.71
CA PHE A 62 -8.76 8.84 4.61
C PHE A 62 -9.41 9.54 5.80
N ARG A 63 -8.68 10.46 6.46
CA ARG A 63 -9.18 11.22 7.62
C ARG A 63 -10.35 12.14 7.29
N ALA A 64 -10.39 12.71 6.08
CA ALA A 64 -11.51 13.49 5.60
C ALA A 64 -12.82 12.67 5.49
N GLY A 65 -12.73 11.34 5.51
CA GLY A 65 -13.89 10.45 5.43
C GLY A 65 -14.51 10.42 4.03
N GLY A 66 -15.69 9.79 3.92
CA GLY A 66 -16.35 9.62 2.62
C GLY A 66 -15.53 8.76 1.65
N THR A 67 -14.79 7.79 2.19
CA THR A 67 -14.12 6.73 1.44
C THR A 67 -14.79 5.40 1.76
N ARG A 68 -14.80 4.45 0.83
CA ARG A 68 -15.33 3.10 1.09
C ARG A 68 -14.58 2.36 2.19
N PHE A 69 -13.36 2.79 2.55
CA PHE A 69 -12.51 2.22 3.59
C PHE A 69 -12.86 2.69 5.01
N THR A 70 -13.90 3.53 5.17
CA THR A 70 -14.34 4.02 6.49
C THR A 70 -14.62 2.89 7.48
N HIS A 71 -15.17 1.77 7.02
CA HIS A 71 -15.43 0.62 7.87
C HIS A 71 -14.14 -0.03 8.40
N LEU A 72 -13.07 -0.10 7.62
CA LEU A 72 -11.77 -0.62 8.08
C LEU A 72 -11.16 0.26 9.17
N MET A 73 -11.30 1.58 9.02
CA MET A 73 -10.79 2.57 9.98
C MET A 73 -11.45 2.44 11.36
N LEU A 74 -12.71 1.99 11.44
CA LEU A 74 -13.40 1.77 12.71
C LEU A 74 -12.73 0.71 13.59
N PHE A 75 -12.04 -0.26 12.98
CA PHE A 75 -11.34 -1.33 13.70
C PHE A 75 -9.91 -0.96 14.11
N MET A 76 -9.44 0.24 13.77
CA MET A 76 -8.06 0.68 14.04
C MET A 76 -7.91 1.45 15.36
N GLY A 77 -8.97 1.55 16.16
CA GLY A 77 -8.99 2.20 17.46
C GLY A 77 -9.32 3.70 17.40
N GLU A 78 -9.26 4.36 18.56
CA GLU A 78 -9.68 5.77 18.71
C GLU A 78 -8.75 6.78 18.02
N GLN A 79 -7.51 6.37 17.66
CA GLN A 79 -6.54 7.23 16.99
C GLN A 79 -6.06 6.64 15.67
N LEU A 80 -6.44 7.30 14.56
CA LEU A 80 -5.97 6.97 13.21
C LEU A 80 -4.56 7.53 12.96
N THR A 81 -3.55 6.73 13.28
CA THR A 81 -2.15 7.02 12.97
C THR A 81 -1.85 6.86 11.48
N ASP A 82 -0.84 7.57 10.96
CA ASP A 82 -0.38 7.40 9.57
C ASP A 82 0.04 5.95 9.29
N GLU A 83 0.66 5.27 10.26
CA GLU A 83 1.04 3.85 10.17
C GLU A 83 -0.16 2.94 9.94
N ASN A 84 -1.25 3.17 10.69
CA ASN A 84 -2.48 2.41 10.53
C ASN A 84 -3.10 2.68 9.16
N LEU A 85 -3.20 3.95 8.76
CA LEU A 85 -3.73 4.32 7.44
C LEU A 85 -2.89 3.77 6.28
N PHE A 86 -1.57 3.67 6.47
CA PHE A 86 -0.67 3.06 5.50
C PHE A 86 -0.98 1.58 5.26
N ARG A 87 -1.41 0.83 6.29
CA ARG A 87 -1.81 -0.58 6.15
C ARG A 87 -3.04 -0.75 5.25
N ILE A 88 -3.94 0.23 5.20
CA ILE A 88 -5.14 0.20 4.33
C ILE A 88 -4.75 0.18 2.85
N LEU A 89 -3.64 0.86 2.49
CA LEU A 89 -3.14 0.92 1.11
C LEU A 89 -2.73 -0.45 0.55
N PHE A 90 -2.53 -1.43 1.42
CA PHE A 90 -2.20 -2.79 1.05
C PHE A 90 -3.42 -3.69 0.86
N THR A 91 -4.65 -3.19 0.99
CA THR A 91 -5.85 -3.95 0.61
C THR A 91 -5.83 -4.28 -0.89
N MET A 92 -6.47 -5.37 -1.30
CA MET A 92 -6.53 -5.81 -2.70
C MET A 92 -6.95 -4.68 -3.66
N ASP A 93 -7.88 -3.84 -3.21
CA ASP A 93 -8.38 -2.67 -3.93
C ASP A 93 -7.31 -1.60 -4.23
N LEU A 94 -6.33 -1.43 -3.35
CA LEU A 94 -5.36 -0.33 -3.39
C LEU A 94 -3.93 -0.81 -3.65
N PHE A 95 -3.64 -2.09 -3.46
CA PHE A 95 -2.27 -2.60 -3.43
C PHE A 95 -1.54 -2.44 -4.76
N SER A 96 -2.22 -2.62 -5.90
CA SER A 96 -1.64 -2.46 -7.24
C SER A 96 -1.07 -1.04 -7.46
N GLU A 97 -1.86 -0.02 -7.17
CA GLU A 97 -1.48 1.39 -7.33
C GLU A 97 -0.48 1.81 -6.24
N THR A 98 -0.65 1.31 -5.02
CA THR A 98 0.29 1.52 -3.92
C THR A 98 1.66 0.94 -4.24
N HIS A 99 1.70 -0.29 -4.73
CA HIS A 99 2.91 -0.98 -5.17
C HIS A 99 3.62 -0.16 -6.25
N ARG A 100 2.88 0.31 -7.26
CA ARG A 100 3.43 1.18 -8.31
C ARG A 100 4.06 2.45 -7.74
N CYS A 101 3.39 3.14 -6.82
CA CYS A 101 3.94 4.33 -6.15
C CYS A 101 5.22 4.01 -5.34
N ILE A 102 5.26 2.88 -4.64
CA ILE A 102 6.44 2.42 -3.89
C ILE A 102 7.60 2.11 -4.85
N CYS A 103 7.34 1.41 -5.96
CA CYS A 103 8.34 1.09 -6.98
C CYS A 103 8.94 2.34 -7.63
N GLU A 104 8.10 3.34 -7.92
CA GLU A 104 8.55 4.62 -8.44
C GLU A 104 9.39 5.39 -7.40
N THR A 105 9.00 5.34 -6.12
CA THR A 105 9.80 5.93 -5.03
C THR A 105 11.17 5.25 -4.90
N ILE A 106 11.23 3.92 -5.04
CA ILE A 106 12.50 3.17 -5.05
C ILE A 106 13.41 3.59 -6.20
N THR A 107 12.83 3.84 -7.38
CA THR A 107 13.59 4.07 -8.62
C THR A 107 13.95 5.54 -8.83
N HIS A 108 13.06 6.45 -8.45
CA HIS A 108 13.11 7.88 -8.78
C HIS A 108 12.97 8.80 -7.55
N ASP A 109 13.07 8.26 -6.33
CA ASP A 109 12.97 8.97 -5.04
C ASP A 109 11.57 9.55 -4.73
N LYS A 110 10.62 9.50 -5.68
CA LYS A 110 9.23 9.92 -5.49
C LYS A 110 8.28 9.22 -6.46
N PRO A 111 6.99 9.07 -6.09
CA PRO A 111 5.97 8.63 -7.03
C PRO A 111 5.70 9.72 -8.07
N THR A 112 5.34 9.29 -9.29
CA THR A 112 4.87 10.17 -10.35
C THR A 112 3.48 10.73 -10.02
N THR A 113 3.16 11.89 -10.59
CA THR A 113 1.85 12.54 -10.40
C THR A 113 0.72 11.64 -10.89
N GLU A 114 0.94 10.92 -11.98
CA GLU A 114 -0.01 10.01 -12.60
C GLU A 114 -0.33 8.83 -11.67
N SER A 115 0.71 8.19 -11.10
CA SER A 115 0.53 7.07 -10.16
C SER A 115 -0.15 7.50 -8.87
N MET A 116 0.23 8.65 -8.32
CA MET A 116 -0.43 9.18 -7.14
C MET A 116 -1.90 9.53 -7.43
N LYS A 117 -2.20 10.11 -8.60
CA LYS A 117 -3.58 10.41 -9.01
C LYS A 117 -4.41 9.12 -9.17
N ALA A 118 -3.83 8.06 -9.74
CA ALA A 118 -4.50 6.77 -9.86
C ALA A 118 -4.85 6.21 -8.47
N LEU A 119 -3.90 6.20 -7.54
CA LEU A 119 -4.13 5.76 -6.16
C LEU A 119 -5.22 6.59 -5.47
N MET A 120 -5.16 7.92 -5.56
CA MET A 120 -6.16 8.82 -4.97
C MET A 120 -7.57 8.61 -5.55
N THR A 121 -7.65 8.23 -6.83
CA THR A 121 -8.91 7.87 -7.48
C THR A 121 -9.48 6.60 -6.85
N CYS A 122 -8.66 5.56 -6.64
CA CYS A 122 -9.07 4.31 -5.98
C CYS A 122 -9.46 4.48 -4.51
N ILE A 123 -8.86 5.46 -3.82
CA ILE A 123 -9.24 5.82 -2.43
C ILE A 123 -10.60 6.52 -2.39
N SER A 124 -10.91 7.32 -3.42
CA SER A 124 -12.10 8.17 -3.46
C SER A 124 -13.31 7.52 -4.15
N SER A 125 -13.09 6.46 -4.93
CA SER A 125 -14.13 5.59 -5.49
C SER A 125 -14.77 4.73 -4.41
#